data_AF-A0A5E4Y756-F1
#
_entry.id   AF-A0A5E4Y756-F1
#
_cell.length_a   1.000
_cell.length_b   1.000
_cell.length_c   1.000
_cell.angle_alpha   90.00
_cell.angle_beta   90.00
_cell.angle_gamma   90.00
#
_symmetry.space_group_name_H-M   'P 1'
#
loop_
_entity.id
_entity.type
_entity.pdbx_description
1 polymer ?
#
loop_
_entity_poly.entity_id
_entity_poly.type
_entity_poly.pdbx_seq_one_letter_code
_entity_poly.pdbx_strand_id
1 'polypeptide(L)'
;MNLQTPVTGRPAGTSDVTTADAFAMPGKLDRAMVHKTNPVNVFVASIERAQATPEGHDTFSAVLAIDPHHAFFFEHPLDHVPGLMMIEATRQTGTAISHRFYEVPHDLVFVLNSLEVTFEHFAELHAPLSVRFVIVAKSYRHDRLSALACETQWLQFGRPLGTMNARWSFSSPALLARLRHSAKADDIH
;
A
#
# COMPACT_ATOMS: atom_id res chain seq x y z
N MET A 1 -44.74 -18.17 -48.30
CA MET A 1 -44.88 -19.39 -47.49
C MET A 1 -43.79 -20.35 -47.95
N ASN A 2 -42.66 -20.37 -47.25
CA ASN A 2 -41.60 -21.38 -47.35
C ASN A 2 -40.88 -21.34 -46.00
N LEU A 3 -40.97 -22.46 -45.27
CA LEU A 3 -40.48 -22.64 -43.91
C LEU A 3 -38.98 -22.93 -43.94
N GLN A 4 -38.19 -22.14 -43.21
CA GLN A 4 -36.79 -22.45 -42.91
C GLN A 4 -36.65 -22.54 -41.39
N THR A 5 -36.29 -23.71 -40.90
CA THR A 5 -36.00 -24.03 -39.50
C THR A 5 -34.71 -23.33 -39.04
N PRO A 6 -34.65 -22.81 -37.80
CA PRO A 6 -33.42 -22.24 -37.27
C PRO A 6 -32.52 -23.34 -36.70
N VAL A 7 -31.25 -23.35 -37.16
CA VAL A 7 -30.17 -24.14 -36.57
C VAL A 7 -29.75 -23.48 -35.26
N THR A 8 -29.88 -24.21 -34.16
CA THR A 8 -29.44 -23.81 -32.83
C THR A 8 -27.91 -23.91 -32.72
N GLY A 9 -27.23 -22.78 -32.88
CA GLY A 9 -25.81 -22.64 -32.55
C GLY A 9 -25.63 -22.55 -31.03
N ARG A 10 -25.05 -23.60 -30.44
CA ARG A 10 -24.59 -23.64 -29.04
C ARG A 10 -23.45 -22.64 -28.85
N PRO A 11 -23.50 -21.70 -27.89
CA PRO A 11 -22.34 -20.87 -27.58
C PRO A 11 -21.26 -21.74 -26.93
N ALA A 12 -20.04 -21.60 -27.45
CA ALA A 12 -18.84 -22.27 -27.00
C ALA A 12 -18.41 -21.75 -25.62
N GLY A 13 -18.00 -22.70 -24.77
CA GLY A 13 -17.15 -22.59 -23.59
C GLY A 13 -17.05 -21.24 -22.90
N THR A 14 -17.82 -21.09 -21.82
CA THR A 14 -17.33 -20.34 -20.66
C THR A 14 -16.02 -20.97 -20.22
N SER A 15 -14.92 -20.21 -20.32
CA SER A 15 -13.64 -20.57 -19.73
C SER A 15 -13.84 -20.80 -18.23
N ASP A 16 -13.71 -22.06 -17.83
CA ASP A 16 -13.64 -22.51 -16.44
C ASP A 16 -12.40 -21.85 -15.82
N VAL A 17 -12.60 -20.72 -15.14
CA VAL A 17 -11.62 -20.21 -14.19
C VAL A 17 -11.70 -21.16 -13.01
N THR A 18 -10.79 -22.14 -12.99
CA THR A 18 -10.60 -23.01 -11.83
C THR A 18 -10.42 -22.14 -10.59
N THR A 19 -11.17 -22.43 -9.54
CA THR A 19 -11.17 -21.74 -8.24
C THR A 19 -9.77 -21.64 -7.60
N ALA A 20 -8.81 -22.43 -8.10
CA ALA A 20 -7.40 -22.42 -7.70
C ALA A 20 -6.66 -21.13 -8.07
N ASP A 21 -7.01 -20.44 -9.16
CA ASP A 21 -6.33 -19.20 -9.58
C ASP A 21 -6.84 -17.96 -8.83
N ALA A 22 -8.02 -18.04 -8.21
CA ALA A 22 -8.64 -16.93 -7.50
C ALA A 22 -7.97 -16.58 -6.16
N PHE A 23 -7.06 -17.45 -5.68
CA PHE A 23 -6.37 -17.31 -4.39
C PHE A 23 -4.84 -17.30 -4.53
N ALA A 24 -4.31 -17.18 -5.75
CA ALA A 24 -2.87 -17.02 -5.93
C ALA A 24 -2.42 -15.74 -5.23
N MET A 25 -1.50 -15.89 -4.28
CA MET A 25 -0.88 -14.76 -3.60
C MET A 25 -0.34 -13.80 -4.65
N PRO A 26 -0.75 -12.52 -4.64
CA PRO A 26 -0.26 -11.58 -5.63
C PRO A 26 1.27 -11.45 -5.45
N GLY A 27 1.99 -11.35 -6.56
CA GLY A 27 3.44 -11.14 -6.55
C GLY A 27 3.81 -9.94 -5.69
N LYS A 28 5.01 -9.91 -5.13
CA LYS A 28 5.48 -8.83 -4.23
C LYS A 28 6.39 -7.86 -4.98
N LEU A 29 6.38 -6.59 -4.58
CA LEU A 29 7.39 -5.63 -5.03
C LEU A 29 8.80 -6.05 -4.59
N ASP A 30 9.83 -5.46 -5.21
CA ASP A 30 11.21 -5.60 -4.74
C ASP A 30 11.34 -5.09 -3.30
N ARG A 31 11.96 -5.91 -2.43
CA ARG A 31 12.21 -5.59 -1.02
C ARG A 31 12.90 -4.23 -0.81
N ALA A 32 13.77 -3.81 -1.74
CA ALA A 32 14.50 -2.55 -1.64
C ALA A 32 13.58 -1.33 -1.84
N MET A 33 12.48 -1.46 -2.59
CA MET A 33 11.50 -0.40 -2.81
C MET A 33 10.68 -0.06 -1.56
N VAL A 34 10.63 -0.98 -0.61
CA VAL A 34 9.83 -0.86 0.62
C VAL A 34 10.68 -0.90 1.89
N HIS A 35 12.01 -0.77 1.74
CA HIS A 35 13.01 -0.79 2.81
C HIS A 35 12.98 -2.07 3.66
N LYS A 36 12.85 -3.21 2.99
CA LYS A 36 12.87 -4.53 3.64
C LYS A 36 14.13 -5.31 3.26
N THR A 37 14.65 -6.03 4.24
CA THR A 37 15.75 -6.98 4.02
C THR A 37 15.23 -8.37 3.67
N ASN A 38 14.09 -8.79 4.23
CA ASN A 38 13.51 -10.10 3.93
C ASN A 38 12.29 -9.94 2.99
N PRO A 39 12.24 -10.61 1.82
CA PRO A 39 11.08 -10.61 0.92
C PRO A 39 9.77 -11.05 1.58
N VAL A 40 9.83 -11.89 2.63
CA VAL A 40 8.64 -12.28 3.40
C VAL A 40 7.94 -11.07 4.00
N ASN A 41 8.71 -10.05 4.41
CA ASN A 41 8.21 -8.81 5.03
C ASN A 41 7.74 -7.74 4.01
N VAL A 42 7.62 -8.10 2.73
CA VAL A 42 7.05 -7.21 1.70
C VAL A 42 5.55 -7.50 1.56
N PHE A 43 4.73 -6.47 1.74
CA PHE A 43 3.27 -6.57 1.79
C PHE A 43 2.57 -5.72 0.73
N VAL A 44 3.30 -5.28 -0.28
CA VAL A 44 2.76 -4.53 -1.42
C VAL A 44 2.99 -5.36 -2.67
N ALA A 45 1.93 -5.60 -3.42
CA ALA A 45 2.00 -6.38 -4.64
C ALA A 45 2.30 -5.51 -5.86
N SER A 46 1.49 -4.48 -6.04
CA SER A 46 1.59 -3.56 -7.16
C SER A 46 1.16 -2.16 -6.73
N ILE A 47 1.65 -1.16 -7.48
CA ILE A 47 1.23 0.23 -7.34
C ILE A 47 1.08 0.80 -8.74
N GLU A 48 -0.06 1.42 -8.99
CA GLU A 48 -0.40 2.08 -10.24
C GLU A 48 -0.83 3.52 -9.97
N ARG A 49 -0.45 4.42 -10.88
CA ARG A 49 -0.95 5.79 -10.85
C ARG A 49 -2.40 5.79 -11.33
N ALA A 50 -3.28 6.40 -10.55
CA ALA A 50 -4.68 6.57 -10.88
C ALA A 50 -4.94 8.02 -11.33
N GLN A 51 -6.19 8.30 -11.72
CA GLN A 51 -6.61 9.66 -12.04
C GLN A 51 -6.41 10.59 -10.82
N ALA A 52 -5.82 11.76 -11.08
CA ALA A 52 -5.66 12.79 -10.06
C ALA A 52 -7.02 13.22 -9.49
N THR A 53 -7.01 13.71 -8.25
CA THR A 53 -8.25 14.29 -7.67
C THR A 53 -8.64 15.57 -8.42
N PRO A 54 -9.90 16.04 -8.29
CA PRO A 54 -10.33 17.32 -8.88
C PRO A 54 -9.46 18.50 -8.45
N GLU A 55 -8.88 18.45 -7.25
CA GLU A 55 -7.98 19.45 -6.69
C GLU A 55 -6.53 19.33 -7.22
N GLY A 56 -6.28 18.36 -8.10
CA GLY A 56 -4.97 18.13 -8.73
C GLY A 56 -4.00 17.29 -7.91
N HIS A 57 -4.47 16.60 -6.86
CA HIS A 57 -3.60 15.71 -6.07
C HIS A 57 -3.27 14.42 -6.84
N ASP A 58 -2.03 13.97 -6.74
CA ASP A 58 -1.61 12.69 -7.29
C ASP A 58 -2.33 11.55 -6.55
N THR A 59 -2.97 10.66 -7.31
CA THR A 59 -3.63 9.46 -6.76
C THR A 59 -2.91 8.20 -7.22
N PHE A 60 -2.83 7.22 -6.33
CA PHE A 60 -2.32 5.89 -6.60
C PHE A 60 -3.31 4.84 -6.09
N SER A 61 -3.29 3.68 -6.73
CA SER A 61 -3.95 2.46 -6.25
C SER A 61 -2.87 1.42 -6.01
N ALA A 62 -2.88 0.77 -4.85
CA ALA A 62 -1.97 -0.31 -4.54
C ALA A 62 -2.73 -1.55 -4.08
N VAL A 63 -2.30 -2.71 -4.58
CA VAL A 63 -2.79 -4.03 -4.11
C VAL A 63 -1.88 -4.50 -2.99
N LEU A 64 -2.46 -4.91 -1.86
CA LEU A 64 -1.70 -5.41 -0.72
C LEU A 64 -1.46 -6.92 -0.85
N ALA A 65 -0.26 -7.36 -0.50
CA ALA A 65 0.14 -8.77 -0.49
C ALA A 65 -0.01 -9.33 0.94
N ILE A 66 -1.20 -9.85 1.25
CA ILE A 66 -1.53 -10.41 2.57
C ILE A 66 -1.24 -11.90 2.61
N ASP A 67 -0.18 -12.29 3.30
CA ASP A 67 0.19 -13.69 3.52
C ASP A 67 -0.39 -14.19 4.85
N PRO A 68 -1.42 -15.05 4.84
CA PRO A 68 -2.05 -15.59 6.06
C PRO A 68 -1.13 -16.53 6.85
N HIS A 69 0.04 -16.88 6.33
CA HIS A 69 1.04 -17.71 6.99
C HIS A 69 2.20 -16.88 7.59
N HIS A 70 2.10 -15.55 7.59
CA HIS A 70 3.16 -14.70 8.12
C HIS A 70 3.26 -14.81 9.64
N ALA A 71 4.31 -15.48 10.14
CA ALA A 71 4.50 -15.86 11.54
C ALA A 71 4.34 -14.73 12.58
N PHE A 72 4.69 -13.49 12.23
CA PHE A 72 4.51 -12.34 13.13
C PHE A 72 3.06 -11.81 13.17
N PHE A 73 2.36 -11.82 12.03
CA PHE A 73 1.02 -11.23 11.93
C PHE A 73 -0.08 -12.24 12.24
N PHE A 74 0.22 -13.53 12.09
CA PHE A 74 -0.67 -14.66 12.34
C PHE A 74 -0.03 -15.62 13.33
N GLU A 75 0.24 -15.14 14.56
CA GLU A 75 0.72 -16.01 15.64
C GLU A 75 -0.33 -17.07 16.07
N HIS A 76 -1.59 -16.81 15.70
CA HIS A 76 -2.72 -17.73 15.77
C HIS A 76 -3.59 -17.55 14.50
N PRO A 77 -4.42 -18.54 14.14
CA PRO A 77 -5.37 -18.39 13.04
C PRO A 77 -6.33 -17.23 13.29
N LEU A 78 -6.53 -16.40 12.28
CA LEU A 78 -7.46 -15.27 12.27
C LEU A 78 -8.41 -15.43 11.08
N ASP A 79 -9.61 -14.88 11.20
CA ASP A 79 -10.62 -14.83 10.14
C ASP A 79 -10.55 -13.55 9.29
N HIS A 80 -9.79 -12.55 9.73
CA HIS A 80 -9.60 -11.27 9.08
C HIS A 80 -8.13 -10.85 9.02
N VAL A 81 -7.82 -9.87 8.16
CA VAL A 81 -6.48 -9.29 8.05
C VAL A 81 -6.15 -8.49 9.31
N PRO A 82 -5.00 -8.73 9.97
CA PRO A 82 -4.57 -7.94 11.12
C PRO A 82 -4.41 -6.46 10.75
N GLY A 83 -5.01 -5.56 11.53
CA GLY A 83 -4.93 -4.12 11.28
C GLY A 83 -3.49 -3.59 11.23
N LEU A 84 -2.58 -4.14 12.04
CA LEU A 84 -1.16 -3.77 12.00
C LEU A 84 -0.47 -4.16 10.69
N MET A 85 -0.90 -5.27 10.06
CA MET A 85 -0.40 -5.66 8.74
C MET A 85 -0.86 -4.68 7.67
N MET A 86 -2.11 -4.21 7.75
CA MET A 86 -2.65 -3.19 6.86
C MET A 86 -1.90 -1.85 7.01
N ILE A 87 -1.62 -1.45 8.25
CA ILE A 87 -0.81 -0.24 8.54
C ILE A 87 0.58 -0.36 7.92
N GLU A 88 1.27 -1.47 8.15
CA GLU A 88 2.62 -1.68 7.62
C GLU A 88 2.63 -1.75 6.09
N ALA A 89 1.66 -2.43 5.48
CA ALA A 89 1.53 -2.49 4.03
C ALA A 89 1.28 -1.10 3.41
N THR A 90 0.40 -0.28 3.99
CA THR A 90 0.20 1.11 3.55
C THR A 90 1.43 1.98 3.75
N ARG A 91 2.17 1.80 4.86
CA ARG A 91 3.45 2.49 5.08
C ARG A 91 4.47 2.14 3.99
N GLN A 92 4.58 0.86 3.63
CA GLN A 92 5.42 0.39 2.53
C GLN A 92 4.99 0.99 1.17
N THR A 93 3.68 1.11 0.93
CA THR A 93 3.15 1.78 -0.27
C THR A 93 3.64 3.23 -0.36
N GLY A 94 3.60 4.00 0.74
CA GLY A 94 4.14 5.36 0.78
C GLY A 94 5.66 5.44 0.49
N THR A 95 6.43 4.49 1.03
CA THR A 95 7.87 4.37 0.73
C THR A 95 8.12 4.08 -0.75
N ALA A 96 7.45 3.08 -1.31
CA ALA A 96 7.61 2.72 -2.72
C ALA A 96 7.14 3.82 -3.67
N ILE A 97 6.07 4.55 -3.33
CA ILE A 97 5.61 5.72 -4.09
C ILE A 97 6.70 6.80 -4.12
N SER A 98 7.32 7.08 -2.97
CA SER A 98 8.38 8.09 -2.84
C SER A 98 9.55 7.80 -3.78
N HIS A 99 10.01 6.55 -3.85
CA HIS A 99 11.08 6.15 -4.76
C HIS A 99 10.65 6.15 -6.23
N ARG A 100 9.52 5.49 -6.53
CA ARG A 100 9.12 5.19 -7.92
C ARG A 100 8.56 6.39 -8.68
N PHE A 101 7.84 7.27 -7.99
CA PHE A 101 7.09 8.36 -8.65
C PHE A 101 7.57 9.76 -8.28
N TYR A 102 8.36 9.88 -7.22
CA TYR A 102 8.96 11.14 -6.78
C TYR A 102 10.49 11.12 -6.76
N GLU A 103 11.10 10.03 -7.23
CA GLU A 103 12.56 9.89 -7.40
C GLU A 103 13.36 10.18 -6.13
N VAL A 104 12.74 9.92 -4.96
CA VAL A 104 13.43 10.07 -3.68
C VAL A 104 14.58 9.06 -3.63
N PRO A 105 15.83 9.46 -3.31
CA PRO A 105 16.96 8.55 -3.24
C PRO A 105 16.80 7.46 -2.16
N HIS A 106 17.32 6.26 -2.43
CA HIS A 106 17.27 5.11 -1.51
C HIS A 106 18.19 5.24 -0.27
N ASP A 107 19.14 6.18 -0.27
CA ASP A 107 20.07 6.43 0.83
C ASP A 107 19.53 7.42 1.88
N LEU A 108 18.35 8.01 1.63
CA LEU A 108 17.66 8.85 2.61
C LEU A 108 16.90 8.00 3.62
N VAL A 109 16.92 8.45 4.87
CA VAL A 109 16.11 7.91 5.95
C VAL A 109 14.72 8.53 5.91
N PHE A 110 13.70 7.68 5.97
CA PHE A 110 12.30 8.08 6.02
C PHE A 110 11.88 8.20 7.49
N VAL A 111 11.39 9.37 7.88
CA VAL A 111 10.93 9.65 9.24
C VAL A 111 9.43 9.84 9.19
N LEU A 112 8.69 8.93 9.83
CA LEU A 112 7.24 9.07 10.02
C LEU A 112 7.01 10.17 11.07
N ASN A 113 6.39 11.28 10.66
CA ASN A 113 6.17 12.44 11.53
C ASN A 113 4.81 12.40 12.21
N SER A 114 3.79 11.88 11.52
CA SER A 114 2.46 11.66 12.07
C SER A 114 1.81 10.47 11.38
N LEU A 115 0.94 9.80 12.13
CA LEU A 115 0.12 8.69 11.66
C LEU A 115 -1.22 8.74 12.39
N GLU A 116 -2.30 8.74 11.63
CA GLU A 116 -3.67 8.64 12.14
C GLU A 116 -4.35 7.47 11.44
N VAL A 117 -5.01 6.62 12.21
CA VAL A 117 -5.63 5.39 11.70
C VAL A 117 -7.03 5.25 12.25
N THR A 118 -7.98 4.97 11.35
CA THR A 118 -9.38 4.67 11.70
C THR A 118 -9.74 3.32 11.09
N PHE A 119 -10.25 2.41 11.92
CA PHE A 119 -10.78 1.13 11.48
C PHE A 119 -12.31 1.16 11.61
N GLU A 120 -13.01 0.94 10.49
CA GLU A 120 -14.49 0.94 10.45
C GLU A 120 -15.03 -0.48 10.24
N HIS A 121 -14.34 -1.27 9.41
CA HIS A 121 -14.73 -2.63 9.06
C HIS A 121 -13.51 -3.56 9.01
N PHE A 122 -13.73 -4.84 9.34
CA PHE A 122 -12.72 -5.88 9.15
C PHE A 122 -12.48 -6.15 7.66
N ALA A 123 -11.24 -6.46 7.30
CA ALA A 123 -10.92 -6.93 5.96
C ALA A 123 -10.94 -8.47 5.93
N GLU A 124 -11.70 -9.04 5.01
CA GLU A 124 -11.75 -10.48 4.78
C GLU A 124 -10.36 -11.02 4.42
N LEU A 125 -9.92 -12.09 5.09
CA LEU A 125 -8.55 -12.59 4.97
C LEU A 125 -8.18 -13.09 3.56
N HIS A 126 -9.14 -13.73 2.89
CA HIS A 126 -8.90 -14.42 1.61
C HIS A 126 -9.40 -13.65 0.39
N ALA A 127 -9.64 -12.35 0.54
CA ALA A 127 -10.11 -11.50 -0.55
C ALA A 127 -9.14 -10.37 -0.86
N PRO A 128 -9.02 -9.94 -2.13
CA PRO A 128 -8.12 -8.86 -2.51
C PRO A 128 -8.35 -7.58 -1.71
N LEU A 129 -7.29 -7.06 -1.10
CA LEU A 129 -7.30 -5.83 -0.34
C LEU A 129 -6.46 -4.78 -1.08
N SER A 130 -7.03 -3.60 -1.29
CA SER A 130 -6.33 -2.48 -1.91
C SER A 130 -6.33 -1.24 -1.04
N VAL A 131 -5.45 -0.31 -1.36
CA VAL A 131 -5.42 1.03 -0.77
C VAL A 131 -5.45 2.07 -1.87
N ARG A 132 -6.41 2.99 -1.78
CA ARG A 132 -6.38 4.25 -2.53
C ARG A 132 -5.50 5.23 -1.75
N PHE A 133 -4.53 5.82 -2.42
CA PHE A 133 -3.49 6.62 -1.79
C PHE A 133 -3.39 7.98 -2.49
N VAL A 134 -3.63 9.07 -1.76
CA VAL A 134 -3.62 10.44 -2.32
C VAL A 134 -2.50 11.24 -1.68
N ILE A 135 -1.65 11.87 -2.49
CA ILE A 135 -0.61 12.78 -2.00
C ILE A 135 -1.19 14.19 -1.91
N VAL A 136 -1.59 14.57 -0.69
CA VAL A 136 -2.28 15.84 -0.40
C VAL A 136 -1.33 17.00 -0.17
N ALA A 137 -0.07 16.73 0.21
CA ALA A 137 0.94 17.78 0.33
C ALA A 137 2.36 17.30 -0.02
N LYS A 138 3.14 18.22 -0.57
CA LYS A 138 4.58 18.06 -0.87
C LYS A 138 5.32 19.23 -0.25
N SER A 139 6.42 18.97 0.46
CA SER A 139 7.26 20.04 1.02
C SER A 139 8.66 19.97 0.44
N TYR A 140 9.25 21.13 0.12
CA TYR A 140 10.56 21.23 -0.51
C TYR A 140 11.55 21.99 0.37
N ARG A 141 12.83 21.59 0.32
CA ARG A 141 13.95 22.28 0.96
C ARG A 141 15.09 22.40 -0.03
N HIS A 142 15.49 23.62 -0.36
CA HIS A 142 16.49 23.90 -1.40
C HIS A 142 16.18 23.15 -2.70
N ASP A 143 14.95 23.31 -3.20
CA ASP A 143 14.40 22.69 -4.42
C ASP A 143 14.37 21.15 -4.44
N ARG A 144 14.68 20.49 -3.32
CA ARG A 144 14.56 19.04 -3.17
C ARG A 144 13.31 18.69 -2.39
N LEU A 145 12.57 17.68 -2.86
CA LEU A 145 11.46 17.13 -2.10
C LEU A 145 11.97 16.63 -0.74
N SER A 146 11.33 17.07 0.33
CA SER A 146 11.78 16.88 1.71
C SER A 146 10.74 16.20 2.59
N ALA A 147 9.46 16.26 2.23
CA ALA A 147 8.38 15.55 2.91
C ALA A 147 7.16 15.39 2.01
N LEU A 148 6.35 14.39 2.34
CA LEU A 148 5.05 14.12 1.75
C LEU A 148 4.01 13.95 2.86
N ALA A 149 2.76 14.28 2.54
CA ALA A 149 1.61 13.92 3.35
C ALA A 149 0.57 13.21 2.47
N CYS A 150 -0.10 12.22 3.04
CA CYS A 150 -1.11 11.45 2.34
C CYS A 150 -2.42 11.32 3.12
N GLU A 151 -3.48 11.14 2.34
CA GLU A 151 -4.72 10.55 2.77
C GLU A 151 -4.89 9.19 2.11
N THR A 152 -5.35 8.21 2.86
CA THR A 152 -5.53 6.86 2.32
C THR A 152 -6.84 6.22 2.77
N GLN A 153 -7.36 5.34 1.93
CA GLN A 153 -8.53 4.54 2.23
C GLN A 153 -8.28 3.10 1.81
N TRP A 154 -8.50 2.17 2.72
CA TRP A 154 -8.51 0.74 2.40
C TRP A 154 -9.83 0.37 1.74
N LEU A 155 -9.76 -0.45 0.69
CA LEU A 155 -10.92 -0.93 -0.02
C LEU A 155 -10.89 -2.45 -0.19
N GLN A 156 -12.05 -3.07 0.00
CA GLN A 156 -12.29 -4.46 -0.35
C GLN A 156 -13.69 -4.57 -0.97
N PHE A 157 -13.81 -5.26 -2.10
CA PHE A 157 -15.05 -5.32 -2.89
C PHE A 157 -15.63 -3.93 -3.24
N GLY A 158 -14.76 -2.92 -3.41
CA GLY A 158 -15.17 -1.53 -3.66
C GLY A 158 -15.76 -0.81 -2.45
N ARG A 159 -15.77 -1.42 -1.26
CA ARG A 159 -16.25 -0.82 -0.01
C ARG A 159 -15.07 -0.28 0.81
N PRO A 160 -15.21 0.92 1.41
CA PRO A 160 -14.20 1.44 2.32
C PRO A 160 -14.18 0.62 3.62
N LEU A 161 -12.99 0.38 4.17
CA LEU A 161 -12.81 -0.34 5.44
C LEU A 161 -12.27 0.54 6.57
N GLY A 162 -11.71 1.69 6.23
CA GLY A 162 -11.03 2.58 7.14
C GLY A 162 -9.96 3.41 6.43
N THR A 163 -9.23 4.20 7.21
CA THR A 163 -8.22 5.14 6.71
C THR A 163 -6.91 5.02 7.46
N MET A 164 -5.83 5.43 6.79
CA MET A 164 -4.52 5.62 7.38
C MET A 164 -3.87 6.87 6.77
N ASN A 165 -3.90 7.98 7.49
CA ASN A 165 -3.32 9.24 7.02
C ASN A 165 -1.94 9.41 7.65
N ALA A 166 -0.98 9.90 6.87
CA ALA A 166 0.40 9.99 7.34
C ALA A 166 1.14 11.17 6.76
N ARG A 167 2.11 11.67 7.52
CA ARG A 167 3.15 12.59 7.04
C ARG A 167 4.51 11.96 7.28
N TRP A 168 5.38 12.01 6.29
CA TRP A 168 6.76 11.55 6.44
C TRP A 168 7.74 12.51 5.76
N SER A 169 8.95 12.56 6.30
CA SER A 169 10.04 13.37 5.79
C SER A 169 11.25 12.52 5.43
N PHE A 170 12.11 13.09 4.59
CA PHE A 170 13.35 12.47 4.13
C PHE A 170 14.53 13.19 4.77
N SER A 171 15.44 12.45 5.39
CA SER A 171 16.61 12.99 6.06
C SER A 171 17.86 12.21 5.68
N SER A 172 18.99 12.89 5.54
CA SER A 172 20.26 12.17 5.42
C SER A 172 20.57 11.45 6.74
N PRO A 173 21.23 10.29 6.71
CA PRO A 173 21.63 9.58 7.92
C PRO A 173 22.41 10.48 8.91
N ALA A 174 23.30 11.33 8.39
CA ALA A 174 24.09 12.27 9.18
C ALA A 174 23.23 13.35 9.88
N LEU A 175 22.24 13.92 9.18
CA LEU A 175 21.34 14.92 9.78
C LEU A 175 20.46 14.28 10.86
N LEU A 176 19.91 13.10 10.58
CA LEU A 176 19.08 12.38 11.55
C LEU A 176 19.88 11.99 12.80
N ALA A 177 21.12 11.51 12.65
CA ALA A 177 21.99 11.20 13.78
C ALA A 177 22.19 12.43 14.68
N ARG A 178 22.47 13.61 14.09
CA ARG A 178 22.62 14.86 14.83
C ARG A 178 21.37 15.23 15.62
N LEU A 179 20.19 15.17 14.99
CA LEU A 179 18.92 15.48 15.67
C LEU A 179 18.64 14.54 16.85
N ARG A 180 18.94 13.24 16.70
CA ARG A 180 18.78 12.25 17.78
C ARG A 180 19.75 12.47 18.94
N HIS A 181 20.96 12.96 18.66
CA HIS A 181 21.92 13.31 19.72
C HIS A 181 21.50 14.56 20.48
N SER A 182 21.01 15.60 19.80
CA SER A 182 20.55 16.82 20.47
C SER A 182 19.32 16.57 21.34
N ALA A 183 18.33 15.81 20.87
CA ALA A 183 17.14 15.49 21.68
C ALA A 183 17.47 14.72 22.97
N LYS A 184 18.48 13.84 22.94
CA LYS A 184 18.94 13.13 24.15
C LYS A 184 19.69 14.02 25.14
N ALA A 185 20.28 15.13 24.68
CA ALA A 185 20.98 16.06 25.57
C ALA A 185 19.99 16.96 26.32
N ASP A 186 18.85 17.29 25.70
CA ASP A 186 17.81 18.12 26.30
C ASP A 186 16.97 17.36 27.36
N ASP A 187 16.98 16.02 27.37
CA ASP A 187 16.28 15.16 28.36
C ASP A 187 17.07 14.91 29.67
N ILE A 188 18.26 15.52 29.86
CA ILE A 188 19.14 15.31 31.05
C ILE A 188 19.14 16.53 32.00
N HIS A 189 18.06 17.32 32.02
CA HIS A 189 17.88 18.44 32.95
C HIS A 189 16.55 18.36 33.70
#